data_AF-A0A134ASY5-F1
#
_entry.id   AF-A0A134ASY5-F1
#
_cell.length_a   1.000
_cell.length_b   1.000
_cell.length_c   1.000
_cell.angle_alpha   90.00
_cell.angle_beta   90.00
_cell.angle_gamma   90.00
#
_symmetry.space_group_name_H-M   'P 1'
#
loop_
_entity.id
_entity.type
_entity.pdbx_description
1 polymer ?
#
loop_
_entity_poly.entity_id
_entity_poly.type
_entity_poly.pdbx_seq_one_letter_code
_entity_poly.pdbx_strand_id
1 'polypeptide(L)'
;MIDILPTRDKNFLFNYFNRVPSKEKQDLKFFVSDMSNTFKSVKNRFFKTAIHIVDRYHFIRQVSWALENVRKRIQKDNSSNLRKYFKRSRSLLTKPASKLTSEQAKEVSLMLYLSEDLK
;
A
#
# COMPACT_ATOMS: atom_id res chain seq x y z
N MET A 1 14.08 5.63 -24.06
CA MET A 1 13.72 4.26 -24.50
C MET A 1 12.78 3.67 -23.46
N ILE A 2 11.71 2.99 -23.89
CA ILE A 2 10.75 2.33 -23.00
C ILE A 2 10.66 0.88 -23.46
N ASP A 3 10.88 -0.06 -22.53
CA ASP A 3 10.79 -1.49 -22.80
C ASP A 3 9.52 -2.06 -22.18
N ILE A 4 8.72 -2.77 -22.98
CA ILE A 4 7.52 -3.47 -22.51
C ILE A 4 7.84 -4.96 -22.47
N LEU A 5 7.82 -5.53 -21.27
CA LEU A 5 8.17 -6.94 -21.05
C LEU A 5 6.90 -7.81 -21.07
N PRO A 6 6.97 -9.03 -21.63
CA PRO A 6 5.81 -9.93 -21.72
C PRO A 6 5.36 -10.48 -20.37
N THR A 7 6.23 -10.48 -19.36
CA THR A 7 5.93 -10.97 -18.02
C THR A 7 6.75 -10.27 -16.95
N ARG A 8 6.23 -10.27 -15.73
CA ARG A 8 6.90 -9.82 -14.51
C ARG A 8 7.49 -10.96 -13.69
N ASP A 9 7.59 -12.15 -14.26
CA ASP A 9 8.20 -13.31 -13.60
C ASP A 9 9.64 -13.02 -13.17
N LYS A 10 10.03 -13.55 -12.01
CA LYS A 10 11.35 -13.28 -11.42
C LYS A 10 12.49 -13.76 -12.32
N ASN A 11 12.41 -14.97 -12.87
CA ASN A 11 13.48 -15.54 -13.69
C ASN A 11 13.58 -14.78 -15.01
N PHE A 12 12.44 -14.41 -15.60
CA PHE A 12 12.42 -13.58 -16.81
C PHE A 12 13.10 -12.22 -16.57
N LEU A 13 12.73 -11.51 -15.50
CA LEU A 13 13.32 -10.22 -15.16
C LEU A 13 14.82 -10.34 -14.85
N PHE A 14 15.24 -11.41 -14.18
CA PHE A 14 16.66 -11.66 -13.94
C PHE A 14 17.43 -11.84 -15.25
N ASN A 15 16.91 -12.63 -16.18
CA ASN A 15 17.52 -12.81 -17.49
C ASN A 15 17.57 -11.50 -18.29
N TYR A 16 16.51 -10.71 -18.23
CA TYR A 16 16.45 -9.39 -18.87
C TYR A 16 17.52 -8.44 -18.33
N PHE A 17 17.54 -8.21 -17.01
CA PHE A 17 18.49 -7.27 -16.40
C PHE A 17 19.94 -7.78 -16.36
N ASN A 18 20.16 -9.08 -16.58
CA ASN A 18 21.51 -9.62 -16.74
C ASN A 18 22.17 -9.10 -18.03
N ARG A 19 21.39 -8.89 -19.09
CA ARG A 19 21.87 -8.39 -20.39
C ARG A 19 22.20 -6.90 -20.41
N VAL A 20 21.64 -6.13 -19.48
CA VAL A 20 21.95 -4.71 -19.33
C VAL A 20 23.44 -4.54 -18.99
N PRO A 21 24.16 -3.57 -19.55
CA PRO A 21 25.55 -3.32 -19.18
C PRO A 21 25.73 -2.98 -17.70
N SER A 22 26.85 -3.41 -17.11
CA SER A 22 27.15 -3.16 -15.69
C SER A 22 27.27 -1.68 -15.35
N LYS A 23 27.73 -0.85 -16.29
CA LYS A 23 27.85 0.61 -16.12
C LYS A 23 26.47 1.25 -15.92
N GLU A 24 25.53 0.95 -16.82
CA GLU A 24 24.15 1.46 -16.71
C GLU A 24 23.47 1.02 -15.41
N LYS A 25 23.70 -0.23 -14.98
CA LYS A 25 23.20 -0.74 -13.69
C LYS A 25 23.72 0.04 -12.49
N GLN A 26 24.98 0.48 -12.51
CA GLN A 26 25.61 1.24 -11.43
C GLN A 26 25.21 2.72 -11.45
N ASP A 27 25.01 3.28 -12.64
CA ASP A 27 24.62 4.67 -12.84
C ASP A 27 23.14 4.94 -12.47
N LEU A 28 22.34 3.90 -12.32
CA LEU A 28 20.92 4.01 -11.97
C LEU A 28 20.73 4.54 -10.54
N LYS A 29 20.10 5.73 -10.44
CA LYS A 29 19.89 6.44 -9.17
C LYS A 29 18.61 6.03 -8.44
N PHE A 30 17.54 5.79 -9.18
CA PHE A 30 16.21 5.54 -8.63
C PHE A 30 15.59 4.29 -9.25
N PHE A 31 15.18 3.36 -8.40
CA PHE A 31 14.44 2.17 -8.79
C PHE A 31 13.03 2.28 -8.21
N VAL A 32 12.03 2.51 -9.05
CA VAL A 32 10.63 2.64 -8.64
C VAL A 32 9.91 1.32 -8.94
N SER A 33 9.25 0.73 -7.94
CA SER A 33 8.45 -0.47 -8.16
C SER A 33 7.27 -0.57 -7.20
N ASP A 34 6.38 -1.53 -7.45
CA ASP A 34 5.46 -2.02 -6.44
C ASP A 34 6.21 -2.67 -5.25
N MET A 35 5.46 -3.11 -4.22
CA MET A 35 6.00 -3.77 -3.02
C MET A 35 6.26 -5.27 -3.19
N SER A 36 6.33 -5.80 -4.42
CA SER A 36 6.55 -7.23 -4.61
C SER A 36 7.98 -7.65 -4.27
N ASN A 37 8.11 -8.85 -3.71
CA ASN A 37 9.41 -9.48 -3.47
C ASN A 37 10.20 -9.71 -4.76
N THR A 38 9.52 -9.82 -5.90
CA THR A 38 10.15 -9.96 -7.21
C THR A 38 10.98 -8.73 -7.56
N PHE A 39 10.40 -7.53 -7.56
CA PHE A 39 11.16 -6.32 -7.89
C PHE A 39 12.16 -5.95 -6.80
N LYS A 40 11.87 -6.23 -5.53
CA LYS A 40 12.86 -6.12 -4.45
C LYS A 40 14.09 -7.00 -4.73
N SER A 41 13.90 -8.23 -5.18
CA SER A 41 15.00 -9.15 -5.54
C SER A 41 15.79 -8.62 -6.73
N VAL A 42 15.12 -8.10 -7.77
CA VAL A 42 15.76 -7.48 -8.94
C VAL A 42 16.62 -6.28 -8.52
N LYS A 43 16.07 -5.36 -7.73
CA LYS A 43 16.79 -4.20 -7.20
C LYS A 43 18.06 -4.63 -6.48
N ASN A 44 17.93 -5.55 -5.52
CA ASN A 44 19.05 -5.99 -4.70
C ASN A 44 20.13 -6.73 -5.50
N ARG A 45 19.76 -7.40 -6.60
CA ARG A 45 20.70 -8.11 -7.46
C ARG A 45 21.45 -7.18 -8.41
N PHE A 46 20.73 -6.30 -9.11
CA PHE A 46 21.25 -5.57 -10.27
C PHE A 46 21.49 -4.08 -10.00
N PHE A 47 20.71 -3.46 -9.12
CA PHE A 47 20.68 -2.01 -8.91
C PHE A 47 21.00 -1.67 -7.44
N LYS A 48 22.17 -2.12 -6.96
CA LYS A 48 22.53 -2.04 -5.55
C LYS A 48 22.63 -0.60 -5.04
N THR A 49 23.21 0.29 -5.85
CA THR A 49 23.44 1.72 -5.57
C THR A 49 22.17 2.55 -5.65
N ALA A 50 21.13 2.05 -6.34
CA ALA A 50 19.89 2.78 -6.52
C ALA A 50 19.09 2.93 -5.22
N ILE A 51 18.44 4.08 -5.07
CA ILE A 51 17.41 4.29 -4.04
C ILE A 51 16.14 3.56 -4.50
N HIS A 52 15.63 2.66 -3.64
CA HIS A 52 14.38 1.95 -3.92
C HIS A 52 13.20 2.78 -3.45
N ILE A 53 12.40 3.26 -4.40
CA ILE A 53 11.17 4.00 -4.13
C ILE A 53 9.98 3.07 -4.34
N VAL A 54 9.17 2.91 -3.29
CA VAL A 54 7.92 2.17 -3.39
C VAL A 54 6.85 3.07 -4.00
N ASP A 55 6.11 2.52 -4.96
CA ASP A 55 4.95 3.20 -5.54
C ASP A 55 3.91 3.55 -4.46
N ARG A 56 3.51 4.83 -4.45
CA ARG A 56 2.62 5.42 -3.45
C ARG A 56 1.23 4.76 -3.46
N TYR A 57 0.72 4.40 -4.63
CA TYR A 57 -0.61 3.79 -4.76
C TYR A 57 -0.64 2.43 -4.04
N HIS A 58 0.37 1.60 -4.27
CA HIS A 58 0.45 0.30 -3.60
C HIS A 58 0.52 0.43 -2.08
N PHE A 59 1.30 1.39 -1.55
CA PHE A 59 1.40 1.63 -0.11
C PHE A 59 0.05 2.03 0.49
N ILE A 60 -0.59 3.06 -0.06
CA ILE A 60 -1.90 3.54 0.42
C ILE A 60 -2.94 2.43 0.36
N ARG A 61 -2.91 1.61 -0.70
CA ARG A 61 -3.84 0.47 -0.85
C ARG A 61 -3.66 -0.55 0.27
N GLN A 62 -2.43 -0.92 0.62
CA GLN A 62 -2.18 -1.88 1.70
C GLN A 62 -2.65 -1.36 3.05
N VAL A 63 -2.35 -0.10 3.38
CA VAL A 63 -2.85 0.55 4.60
C VAL A 63 -4.38 0.54 4.65
N SER A 64 -5.02 0.92 3.53
CA SER A 64 -6.49 0.92 3.44
C SER A 64 -7.11 -0.47 3.62
N TRP A 65 -6.47 -1.51 3.05
CA TRP A 65 -6.92 -2.90 3.21
C TRP A 65 -6.76 -3.39 4.65
N ALA A 66 -5.64 -3.07 5.31
CA ALA A 66 -5.42 -3.43 6.71
C ALA A 66 -6.52 -2.82 7.59
N LEU A 67 -6.79 -1.52 7.42
CA LEU A 67 -7.85 -0.82 8.15
C LEU A 67 -9.24 -1.44 7.89
N GLU A 68 -9.55 -1.77 6.64
CA GLU A 68 -10.83 -2.41 6.28
C GLU A 68 -10.96 -3.82 6.89
N ASN A 69 -9.86 -4.58 6.97
CA ASN A 69 -9.85 -5.91 7.58
C ASN A 69 -10.10 -5.84 9.09
N VAL A 70 -9.46 -4.89 9.78
CA VAL A 70 -9.74 -4.58 11.19
C VAL A 70 -11.22 -4.23 11.36
N ARG A 71 -11.72 -3.28 10.57
CA ARG A 71 -13.13 -2.85 10.58
C ARG A 71 -14.08 -4.04 10.43
N LYS A 72 -13.82 -4.93 9.48
CA LYS A 72 -14.64 -6.14 9.23
C LYS A 72 -14.59 -7.13 10.39
N ARG A 73 -13.43 -7.30 11.04
CA ARG A 73 -13.25 -8.17 12.21
C ARG A 73 -14.14 -7.71 13.36
N ILE A 74 -14.01 -6.44 13.77
CA ILE A 74 -14.78 -5.83 14.87
C ILE A 74 -16.30 -5.88 14.61
N GLN A 75 -16.73 -5.76 13.36
CA GLN A 75 -18.15 -5.79 13.02
C GLN A 75 -18.84 -7.15 13.17
N LYS A 76 -18.09 -8.25 13.27
CA LYS A 76 -18.69 -9.58 13.42
C LYS A 76 -19.49 -9.68 14.72
N ASP A 77 -18.99 -9.06 15.78
CA ASP A 77 -19.55 -9.17 17.13
C ASP A 77 -20.50 -8.01 17.47
N ASN A 78 -20.68 -7.08 16.53
CA ASN A 78 -21.52 -5.89 16.71
C ASN A 78 -22.99 -6.14 16.36
N SER A 79 -23.88 -5.43 17.06
CA SER A 79 -25.32 -5.38 16.74
C SER A 79 -25.57 -4.90 15.32
N SER A 80 -26.70 -5.28 14.72
CA SER A 80 -27.07 -4.92 13.34
C SER A 80 -27.01 -3.41 13.08
N ASN A 81 -27.44 -2.61 14.06
CA ASN A 81 -27.42 -1.14 13.97
C ASN A 81 -25.99 -0.60 13.93
N LEU A 82 -25.13 -1.09 14.83
CA LEU A 82 -23.74 -0.64 14.92
C LEU A 82 -22.94 -1.08 13.68
N ARG A 83 -23.20 -2.28 13.15
CA ARG A 83 -22.62 -2.75 11.90
C ARG A 83 -23.00 -1.86 10.71
N LYS A 84 -24.26 -1.45 10.60
CA LYS A 84 -24.72 -0.52 9.55
C LYS A 84 -24.06 0.85 9.68
N TYR A 85 -23.94 1.36 10.91
CA TYR A 85 -23.22 2.61 11.18
C TYR A 85 -21.76 2.55 10.69
N PHE A 86 -20.98 1.56 11.15
CA PHE A 86 -19.58 1.37 10.73
C PHE A 86 -19.42 1.15 9.21
N LYS A 87 -20.42 0.56 8.54
CA LYS A 87 -20.40 0.39 7.08
C LYS A 87 -20.66 1.71 6.35
N ARG A 88 -21.59 2.54 6.83
CA ARG A 88 -21.95 3.83 6.21
C ARG A 88 -20.86 4.89 6.44
N SER A 89 -20.24 4.90 7.61
CA SER A 89 -19.20 5.88 7.98
C SER A 89 -17.77 5.44 7.62
N ARG A 90 -17.57 4.34 6.87
CA ARG A 90 -16.22 3.80 6.55
C ARG A 90 -15.30 4.79 5.85
N SER A 91 -15.84 5.68 5.03
CA SER A 91 -15.06 6.65 4.26
C SER A 91 -14.38 7.68 5.17
N LEU A 92 -14.97 7.95 6.34
CA LEU A 92 -14.43 8.88 7.32
C LEU A 92 -13.08 8.40 7.87
N LEU A 93 -12.93 7.09 8.08
CA LEU A 93 -11.67 6.49 8.57
C LEU A 93 -10.51 6.61 7.56
N THR A 94 -10.81 6.78 6.28
CA THR A 94 -9.80 6.94 5.21
C THR A 94 -9.63 8.39 4.76
N LYS A 95 -10.43 9.32 5.29
CA LYS A 95 -10.40 10.73 4.90
C LYS A 95 -9.28 11.44 5.67
N PRO A 96 -8.46 12.28 5.03
CA PRO A 96 -7.44 13.05 5.74
C PRO A 96 -8.07 13.87 6.87
N ALA A 97 -7.44 13.87 8.04
CA ALA A 97 -7.97 14.56 9.23
C ALA A 97 -8.24 16.05 8.96
N SER A 98 -7.35 16.71 8.21
CA SER A 98 -7.51 18.12 7.80
C SER A 98 -8.71 18.41 6.90
N LYS A 99 -9.36 17.38 6.36
CA LYS A 99 -10.56 17.50 5.52
C LYS A 99 -11.85 17.11 6.25
N LEU A 100 -11.77 16.65 7.48
CA LEU A 100 -12.96 16.31 8.28
C LEU A 100 -13.65 17.59 8.75
N THR A 101 -14.98 17.61 8.74
CA THR A 101 -15.74 18.63 9.48
C THR A 101 -15.71 18.31 10.97
N SER A 102 -16.09 19.27 11.81
CA SER A 102 -16.18 19.09 13.26
C SER A 102 -17.10 17.91 13.64
N GLU A 103 -18.21 17.73 12.92
CA GLU A 103 -19.14 16.60 13.11
C GLU A 103 -18.51 15.28 12.70
N GLN A 104 -17.85 15.24 11.54
CA GLN A 104 -17.17 14.04 11.06
C GLN A 104 -16.03 13.61 11.99
N ALA A 105 -15.30 14.58 12.57
CA ALA A 105 -14.25 14.30 13.54
C ALA A 105 -14.81 13.69 14.84
N LYS A 106 -15.99 14.15 15.28
CA LYS A 106 -16.72 13.54 16.42
C LYS A 106 -17.16 12.11 16.10
N GLU A 107 -17.69 11.86 14.90
CA GLU A 107 -18.03 10.50 14.46
C GLU A 107 -16.81 9.58 14.45
N VAL A 108 -15.69 10.03 13.87
CA VAL A 108 -14.44 9.25 13.87
C VAL A 108 -13.98 8.97 15.29
N SER A 109 -14.03 9.96 16.18
CA SER A 109 -13.65 9.79 17.59
C SER A 109 -14.54 8.76 18.31
N LEU A 110 -15.85 8.78 18.04
CA LEU A 110 -16.77 7.77 18.56
C LEU A 110 -16.45 6.38 18.00
N MET A 111 -16.16 6.26 16.70
CA MET A 111 -15.76 4.98 16.10
C MET A 111 -14.48 4.40 16.72
N LEU A 112 -13.49 5.24 17.00
CA LEU A 112 -12.23 4.86 17.67
C LEU A 112 -12.42 4.55 19.15
N TYR A 113 -13.40 5.18 19.81
CA TYR A 113 -13.75 4.88 21.20
C TYR A 113 -14.45 3.54 21.34
N LEU A 114 -15.36 3.21 20.41
CA LEU A 114 -16.13 1.96 20.42
C LEU A 114 -15.30 0.71 20.08
N SER A 115 -14.06 0.88 19.61
CA SER A 115 -13.19 -0.23 19.29
C SER A 115 -11.72 0.16 19.41
N GLU A 116 -11.06 -0.32 20.46
CA GLU A 116 -9.62 -0.11 20.66
C GLU A 116 -8.77 -0.67 19.51
N ASP A 117 -9.21 -1.77 18.88
CA ASP A 117 -8.57 -2.37 17.72
C ASP A 117 -8.43 -1.43 16.50
N LEU A 118 -9.17 -0.31 16.45
CA LEU A 118 -9.09 0.70 15.38
C LEU A 118 -8.11 1.84 15.68
N LYS A 119 -7.59 1.94 16.91
CA LYS A 119 -6.54 2.90 17.28
C LYS A 119 -5.17 2.40 16.84
#